data_AF-A0A816II69-F1
#
_entry.id   AF-A0A816II69-F1
#
_cell.length_a   1.000
_cell.length_b   1.000
_cell.length_c   1.000
_cell.angle_alpha   90.00
_cell.angle_beta   90.00
_cell.angle_gamma   90.00
#
_symmetry.space_group_name_H-M   'P 1'
#
loop_
_entity.id
_entity.type
_entity.pdbx_description
1 polymer ?
#
loop_
_entity_poly.entity_id
_entity_poly.type
_entity_poly.pdbx_seq_one_letter_code
_entity_poly.pdbx_strand_id
1 'polypeptide(L)'
;ISIPKRHIVVWDSICSNEQRAQYSLESFRYERPTNIPPARAGDCGMYSLKYIECRALGIEFSKKDFAKPNGKTMRDKMAVDIFQELPDAHDFENKDNDANLGAYEG
;
A
#
# COMPACT_ATOMS: atom_id res chain seq x y z
N ILE A 1 -6.88 7.22 8.00
CA ILE A 1 -8.12 7.78 8.63
C ILE A 1 -8.12 9.28 8.37
N SER A 2 -9.19 9.83 7.79
CA SER A 2 -9.35 11.29 7.70
C SER A 2 -10.14 11.76 8.91
N ILE A 3 -9.41 12.16 9.96
CA ILE A 3 -10.00 12.57 11.25
C ILE A 3 -10.96 13.74 11.08
N PRO A 4 -10.63 14.82 10.34
CA PRO A 4 -11.54 15.96 10.17
C PRO A 4 -12.85 15.57 9.47
N LYS A 5 -12.81 14.59 8.56
CA LYS A 5 -13.99 14.13 7.81
C LYS A 5 -14.72 12.98 8.49
N ARG A 6 -14.24 12.51 9.65
CA ARG A 6 -14.69 11.27 10.30
C ARG A 6 -14.86 10.14 9.28
N HIS A 7 -13.87 10.00 8.39
CA HIS A 7 -13.95 9.10 7.26
C HIS A 7 -12.83 8.07 7.30
N ILE A 8 -13.24 6.80 7.30
CA ILE A 8 -12.36 5.64 7.29
C ILE A 8 -12.47 4.98 5.93
N VAL A 9 -11.33 4.89 5.24
CA VAL A 9 -11.21 4.09 4.02
C VAL A 9 -10.53 2.79 4.37
N VAL A 10 -11.20 1.68 4.08
CA VAL A 10 -10.64 0.33 4.19
C VAL A 10 -10.09 -0.05 2.82
N TRP A 11 -8.77 -0.17 2.72
CA TRP A 11 -8.07 -0.52 1.48
C TRP A 11 -7.58 -1.97 1.57
N ASP A 12 -7.89 -2.77 0.54
CA ASP A 12 -7.41 -4.15 0.40
C ASP A 12 -6.93 -4.37 -1.03
N SER A 13 -5.61 -4.55 -1.18
CA SER A 13 -4.96 -4.77 -2.47
C SER A 13 -4.87 -6.24 -2.88
N ILE A 14 -5.14 -7.19 -1.97
CA ILE A 14 -5.11 -8.64 -2.24
C ILE A 14 -6.51 -9.19 -2.49
N CYS A 15 -7.54 -8.33 -2.44
CA CYS A 15 -8.94 -8.66 -2.67
C CYS A 15 -9.40 -9.87 -1.84
N SER A 16 -8.90 -9.94 -0.61
CA SER A 16 -9.27 -10.99 0.31
C SER A 16 -10.71 -10.76 0.78
N ASN A 17 -11.50 -11.82 0.86
CA ASN A 17 -12.79 -11.78 1.56
C ASN A 17 -12.57 -11.79 3.09
N GLU A 18 -11.51 -11.14 3.60
CA GLU A 18 -11.27 -11.02 5.04
C GLU A 18 -12.56 -10.52 5.70
N GLN A 19 -12.98 -11.27 6.73
CA GLN A 19 -14.26 -11.06 7.37
C GLN A 19 -14.44 -9.59 7.70
N ARG A 20 -15.56 -9.05 7.25
CA ARG A 20 -16.06 -7.72 7.59
C ARG A 20 -16.06 -7.59 9.11
N ALA A 21 -14.98 -7.08 9.69
CA ALA A 21 -15.02 -6.64 11.07
C ALA A 21 -16.22 -5.69 11.17
N GLN A 22 -17.18 -6.03 12.03
CA GLN A 22 -18.30 -5.13 12.32
C GLN A 22 -17.71 -3.96 13.10
N TYR A 23 -17.28 -2.94 12.37
CA TYR A 23 -16.79 -1.72 12.97
C TYR A 23 -17.98 -1.01 13.62
N SER A 24 -18.04 -1.01 14.96
CA SER A 24 -19.13 -0.39 15.73
C SER A 24 -18.99 1.12 15.91
N LEU A 25 -18.12 1.79 15.15
CA LEU A 25 -17.99 3.24 15.25
C LEU A 25 -19.07 3.92 14.40
N GLU A 26 -20.29 4.03 14.94
CA GLU A 26 -21.43 4.79 14.38
C GLU A 26 -21.06 6.24 14.01
N SER A 27 -19.98 6.72 14.61
CA SER A 27 -19.33 8.03 14.43
C SER A 27 -18.64 8.25 13.08
N PHE A 28 -18.24 7.20 12.36
CA PHE A 28 -17.41 7.33 11.15
C PHE A 28 -18.14 6.81 9.91
N ARG A 29 -17.94 7.51 8.80
CA ARG A 29 -18.29 6.98 7.48
C ARG A 29 -17.23 5.96 7.07
N TYR A 30 -17.67 4.83 6.53
CA TYR A 30 -16.81 3.79 5.99
C TYR A 30 -16.92 3.74 4.47
N GLU A 31 -15.79 3.68 3.79
CA GLU A 31 -15.68 3.43 2.36
C GLU A 31 -14.71 2.27 2.14
N ARG A 32 -15.10 1.33 1.28
CA ARG A 32 -14.20 0.30 0.75
C ARG A 32 -14.19 0.44 -0.77
N PRO A 33 -13.09 0.91 -1.38
CA PRO A 33 -13.01 1.00 -2.83
C PRO A 33 -13.12 -0.40 -3.45
N THR A 34 -14.00 -0.56 -4.44
CA THR A 34 -14.29 -1.85 -5.09
C THR A 34 -13.53 -2.05 -6.40
N ASN A 35 -12.96 -0.97 -6.94
CA ASN A 35 -12.23 -0.97 -8.21
C ASN A 35 -10.72 -1.03 -7.98
N ILE A 36 -10.26 -1.81 -7.01
CA ILE A 36 -8.82 -1.94 -6.71
C ILE A 36 -8.23 -3.00 -7.64
N PRO A 37 -7.17 -2.69 -8.41
CA PRO A 37 -6.47 -3.71 -9.17
C PRO A 37 -5.78 -4.69 -8.19
N PRO A 38 -5.90 -6.00 -8.40
CA PRO A 38 -5.23 -6.97 -7.53
C PRO A 38 -3.73 -6.80 -7.64
N ALA A 39 -3.07 -6.59 -6.50
CA ALA A 39 -1.62 -6.53 -6.41
C ALA A 39 -1.02 -7.94 -6.59
N ARG A 40 0.23 -7.99 -7.04
CA ARG A 40 1.01 -9.24 -6.97
C ARG A 40 1.32 -9.58 -5.51
N ALA A 41 1.57 -10.85 -5.23
CA ALA A 41 2.20 -11.25 -3.97
C ALA A 41 3.48 -10.42 -3.74
N GLY A 42 3.66 -9.90 -2.53
CA GLY A 42 4.75 -8.97 -2.16
C GLY A 42 4.45 -7.48 -2.40
N ASP A 43 3.51 -7.13 -3.27
CA ASP A 43 3.26 -5.73 -3.65
C ASP A 43 2.20 -5.01 -2.78
N CYS A 44 1.56 -5.69 -1.82
CA CYS A 44 0.46 -5.11 -1.04
C CYS A 44 0.85 -3.84 -0.26
N GLY A 45 2.07 -3.80 0.28
CA GLY A 45 2.62 -2.62 0.96
C GLY A 45 2.80 -1.44 0.01
N MET A 46 3.40 -1.69 -1.17
CA MET A 46 3.61 -0.69 -2.21
C MET A 46 2.28 -0.06 -2.68
N TYR A 47 1.26 -0.88 -2.97
CA TYR A 47 -0.06 -0.38 -3.38
C TYR A 47 -0.73 0.44 -2.28
N SER A 48 -0.58 0.04 -1.02
CA SER A 48 -1.16 0.73 0.12
C SER A 48 -0.54 2.12 0.31
N LEU A 49 0.78 2.21 0.27
CA LEU A 49 1.50 3.48 0.38
C LEU A 49 1.13 4.43 -0.76
N LYS A 50 1.07 3.93 -1.99
CA LYS A 50 0.67 4.78 -3.10
C LYS A 50 -0.80 5.21 -3.01
N TYR A 51 -1.70 4.34 -2.56
CA TYR A 51 -3.09 4.74 -2.34
C TYR A 51 -3.18 5.91 -1.34
N ILE A 52 -2.40 5.85 -0.26
CA ILE A 52 -2.31 6.93 0.74
C ILE A 52 -1.76 8.21 0.09
N GLU A 53 -0.69 8.11 -0.70
CA GLU A 53 -0.09 9.23 -1.43
C GLU A 53 -1.10 9.91 -2.36
N CYS A 54 -1.80 9.14 -3.22
CA CYS A 54 -2.83 9.67 -4.10
C CYS A 54 -3.92 10.41 -3.32
N ARG A 55 -4.37 9.82 -2.19
CA ARG A 55 -5.35 10.45 -1.30
C ARG A 55 -4.86 11.74 -0.66
N ALA A 56 -3.58 11.80 -0.27
CA ALA A 56 -2.97 12.99 0.33
C ALA A 56 -2.84 14.13 -0.70
N LEU A 57 -2.50 13.79 -1.95
CA LEU A 57 -2.38 14.73 -3.06
C LEU A 57 -3.73 15.12 -3.70
N GLY A 58 -4.81 14.43 -3.34
CA GLY A 58 -6.14 14.68 -3.92
C GLY A 58 -6.29 14.18 -5.36
N ILE A 59 -5.41 13.26 -5.81
CA ILE A 59 -5.46 12.66 -7.14
C ILE A 59 -6.15 11.30 -7.09
N GLU A 60 -6.75 10.89 -8.21
CA GLU A 60 -7.36 9.57 -8.31
C GLU A 60 -6.31 8.46 -8.41
N PHE A 61 -6.63 7.31 -7.81
CA PHE A 61 -5.80 6.12 -7.91
C PHE A 61 -6.00 5.46 -9.28
N SER A 62 -4.99 5.53 -10.15
CA SER A 62 -5.05 5.07 -11.55
C SER A 62 -4.54 3.65 -11.72
N LYS A 63 -5.43 2.71 -12.08
CA LYS A 63 -5.07 1.30 -12.36
C LYS A 63 -3.93 1.13 -13.37
N LYS A 64 -3.78 2.08 -14.30
CA LYS A 64 -2.77 2.01 -15.38
C LYS A 64 -1.36 2.24 -14.85
N ASP A 65 -1.22 3.13 -13.88
CA ASP A 65 0.08 3.47 -13.31
C ASP A 65 0.63 2.30 -12.48
N PHE A 66 -0.28 1.50 -11.91
CA PHE A 66 0.00 0.29 -11.12
C PHE A 66 -0.14 -1.00 -11.93
N ALA A 67 0.01 -0.96 -13.25
CA ALA A 67 0.05 -2.20 -14.03
C ALA A 67 1.33 -3.00 -13.69
N LYS A 68 1.24 -4.34 -13.73
CA LYS A 68 2.36 -5.27 -13.47
C LYS A 68 3.73 -4.83 -14.03
N PRO A 69 3.88 -4.38 -15.31
CA PRO A 69 5.17 -3.96 -15.84
C PRO A 69 5.82 -2.78 -15.10
N ASN A 70 5.04 -1.95 -14.40
CA ASN A 70 5.55 -0.79 -13.68
C ASN A 70 5.94 -1.12 -12.23
N GLY A 71 5.55 -2.30 -11.71
CA GLY A 71 5.69 -2.65 -10.30
C GLY A 71 7.12 -2.56 -9.79
N LYS A 72 8.09 -3.13 -10.54
CA LYS A 72 9.51 -3.07 -10.18
C LYS A 72 10.02 -1.64 -10.07
N THR A 73 9.86 -0.83 -11.12
CA THR A 73 10.30 0.57 -11.14
C THR A 73 9.72 1.36 -9.98
N MET A 74 8.50 1.05 -9.57
CA MET A 74 7.83 1.72 -8.46
C MET A 74 8.40 1.29 -7.11
N ARG A 75 8.65 -0.02 -6.91
CA ARG A 75 9.37 -0.52 -5.72
C ARG A 75 10.76 0.10 -5.61
N ASP A 76 11.51 0.12 -6.71
CA ASP A 76 12.86 0.69 -6.76
C ASP A 76 12.84 2.17 -6.39
N LYS A 77 11.91 2.96 -6.94
CA LYS A 77 11.74 4.37 -6.58
C LYS A 77 11.42 4.57 -5.11
N MET A 78 10.43 3.83 -4.59
CA MET A 78 10.04 3.94 -3.19
C MET A 78 11.17 3.52 -2.24
N ALA A 79 11.94 2.48 -2.60
CA ALA A 79 13.12 2.10 -1.85
C ALA A 79 14.11 3.27 -1.81
N VAL A 80 14.47 3.84 -2.97
CA VAL A 80 15.37 5.00 -3.05
C VAL A 80 14.89 6.16 -2.17
N ASP A 81 13.59 6.50 -2.24
CA ASP A 81 13.00 7.58 -1.44
C ASP A 81 13.14 7.30 0.07
N ILE A 82 12.81 6.09 0.52
CA ILE A 82 12.97 5.68 1.93
C ILE A 82 14.45 5.73 2.36
N PHE A 83 15.35 5.24 1.50
CA PHE A 83 16.79 5.26 1.77
C PHE A 83 17.32 6.68 1.94
N GLN A 84 16.82 7.63 1.15
CA GLN A 84 17.20 9.04 1.25
C GLN A 84 16.59 9.75 2.45
N GLU A 85 15.36 9.42 2.84
CA GLU A 85 14.69 10.01 4.01
C GLU A 85 15.28 9.53 5.34
N LEU A 86 15.77 8.29 5.40
CA LEU A 86 16.25 7.65 6.62
C LEU A 86 17.72 7.19 6.50
N PRO A 87 18.69 8.08 6.24
CA PRO A 87 20.09 7.71 5.98
C PRO A 87 20.74 6.92 7.12
N ASP A 88 20.29 7.13 8.37
CA ASP A 88 20.84 6.46 9.55
C ASP A 88 20.15 5.11 9.86
N ALA A 89 19.10 4.74 9.12
CA ALA A 89 18.35 3.51 9.34
C ALA A 89 18.92 2.29 8.57
N HIS A 90 20.05 2.46 7.89
CA HIS A 90 20.63 1.44 7.00
C HIS A 90 21.63 0.51 7.67
N ASP A 91 22.04 0.83 8.89
CA ASP A 91 23.07 0.08 9.63
C ASP A 91 22.51 -1.17 10.34
N PHE A 92 21.21 -1.45 10.21
CA PHE A 92 20.61 -2.64 10.81
C PHE A 92 20.86 -3.86 9.93
N GLU A 93 21.50 -4.88 10.50
CA GLU A 93 21.55 -6.19 9.87
C GLU A 93 20.13 -6.70 9.64
N ASN A 94 19.83 -7.04 8.38
CA ASN A 94 18.60 -7.73 8.03
C ASN A 94 18.57 -9.08 8.76
N LYS A 95 17.67 -9.23 9.73
CA LYS A 95 17.45 -10.48 10.46
C LYS A 95 16.38 -11.36 9.81
N ASP A 96 15.77 -10.86 8.76
CA ASP A 96 14.77 -11.61 8.02
C ASP A 96 15.52 -12.66 7.21
N ASN A 97 15.08 -13.91 7.30
CA ASN A 97 15.76 -15.07 6.72
C ASN A 97 15.66 -15.16 5.19
N ASP A 98 15.36 -14.04 4.52
CA ASP A 98 15.32 -13.92 3.07
C ASP A 98 14.34 -14.89 2.36
N ALA A 99 13.48 -15.58 3.10
CA ALA A 99 12.58 -16.62 2.57
C ALA A 99 11.60 -16.11 1.51
N ASN A 100 11.36 -14.79 1.45
CA ASN A 100 10.42 -14.14 0.55
C ASN A 100 11.09 -13.34 -0.58
N LEU A 101 12.42 -13.41 -0.77
CA LEU A 101 13.10 -12.66 -1.83
C LEU A 101 12.52 -12.96 -3.22
N GLY A 102 12.14 -14.21 -3.48
CA GLY A 102 11.53 -14.64 -4.74
C GLY A 102 10.19 -13.97 -5.08
N ALA A 103 9.50 -13.36 -4.12
CA ALA A 103 8.24 -12.65 -4.37
C ALA A 103 8.43 -11.37 -5.21
N TYR A 104 9.66 -10.86 -5.30
CA TYR A 104 9.97 -9.57 -5.93
C TYR A 104 10.68 -9.67 -7.28
N GLU A 105 11.07 -10.88 -7.70
CA GLU A 105 11.85 -11.19 -8.92
C GLU A 105 11.12 -10.94 -10.27
N GLY A 106 9.91 -10.36 -10.25
CA GLY A 106 9.12 -10.07 -11.45
C GLY A 106 8.75 -8.60 -11.63
#